data_AF-A0A356TZJ2-F1
#
_entry.id   AF-A0A356TZJ2-F1
#
_cell.length_a   1.000
_cell.length_b   1.000
_cell.length_c   1.000
_cell.angle_alpha   90.00
_cell.angle_beta   90.00
_cell.angle_gamma   90.00
#
_symmetry.space_group_name_H-M   'P 1'
#
loop_
_entity.id
_entity.type
_entity.pdbx_description
1 polymer ?
#
loop_
_entity_poly.entity_id
_entity_poly.type
_entity_poly.pdbx_seq_one_letter_code
_entity_poly.pdbx_strand_id
1 'polypeptide(L)'
;FVGSSPEILVRVSDRHVTLRPIAGTRPRGLDAAKDLELAQELQADPKECAEHLMLLDLGRNDVGRVSDIGSVQVEEEFVIERYSHVMHMVSQVGGTLAEGNDAIDALLAGLPAGTVSGAPKLRALEIIAELEPGRRGIYAGGIGYLGLSGNMDTCLVLRTAVVEDGIMHVQAGAGVVYDSVPHKEYEETVNKARALFHAAEVAEERFGGRS
;
A
#
# COMPACT_ATOMS: atom_id res chain seq x y z
N PHE A 1 -4.22 14.15 11.39
CA PHE A 1 -4.56 12.87 10.73
C PHE A 1 -4.15 11.73 11.66
N VAL A 2 -4.81 10.57 11.57
CA VAL A 2 -4.52 9.36 12.36
C VAL A 2 -4.74 8.15 11.45
N GLY A 3 -3.82 7.18 11.44
CA GLY A 3 -3.94 6.03 10.53
C GLY A 3 -3.04 4.86 10.90
N SER A 4 -3.30 3.73 10.24
CA SER A 4 -2.52 2.49 10.38
C SER A 4 -2.27 1.92 8.99
N SER A 5 -1.18 2.36 8.36
CA SER A 5 -0.84 1.94 7.00
C SER A 5 -0.44 0.46 6.96
N PRO A 6 -0.94 -0.32 5.99
CA PRO A 6 -0.52 -1.69 5.79
C PRO A 6 0.76 -1.81 4.94
N GLU A 7 1.21 -0.74 4.28
CA GLU A 7 2.18 -0.84 3.18
C GLU A 7 3.32 0.17 3.31
N ILE A 8 4.56 -0.32 3.20
CA ILE A 8 5.76 0.51 3.09
C ILE A 8 5.73 1.18 1.72
N LEU A 9 5.90 2.51 1.70
CA LEU A 9 6.06 3.25 0.46
C LEU A 9 7.49 3.07 -0.05
N VAL A 10 8.48 3.62 0.66
CA VAL A 10 9.92 3.47 0.35
C VAL A 10 10.67 3.43 1.67
N ARG A 11 11.61 2.49 1.78
CA ARG A 11 12.59 2.45 2.86
C ARG A 11 13.99 2.57 2.29
N VAL A 12 14.86 3.30 2.98
CA VAL A 12 16.30 3.35 2.73
C VAL A 12 17.02 3.06 4.04
N SER A 13 17.83 2.01 4.07
CA SER A 13 18.69 1.66 5.20
C SER A 13 20.10 1.39 4.69
N ASP A 14 21.08 2.14 5.15
CA ASP A 14 22.50 1.95 4.78
C ASP A 14 22.70 1.89 3.24
N ARG A 15 22.05 2.82 2.54
CA ARG A 15 21.97 2.92 1.06
C ARG A 15 21.21 1.79 0.35
N HIS A 16 20.63 0.83 1.07
CA HIS A 16 19.75 -0.16 0.50
C HIS A 16 18.32 0.40 0.41
N VAL A 17 17.80 0.54 -0.81
CA VAL A 17 16.41 0.96 -1.08
C VAL A 17 15.51 -0.26 -1.17
N THR A 18 14.35 -0.18 -0.54
CA THR A 18 13.37 -1.26 -0.49
C THR A 18 11.97 -0.74 -0.80
N LEU A 19 11.27 -1.46 -1.69
CA LEU A 19 9.83 -1.37 -1.93
C LEU A 19 9.19 -2.70 -1.57
N ARG A 20 8.00 -2.67 -0.95
CA ARG A 20 7.30 -3.90 -0.53
C ARG A 20 5.83 -3.85 -0.97
N PRO A 21 5.53 -4.04 -2.27
CA PRO A 21 4.18 -4.00 -2.79
C PRO A 21 3.30 -5.07 -2.15
N ILE A 22 2.03 -4.70 -1.94
CA ILE A 22 1.00 -5.57 -1.38
C ILE A 22 -0.20 -5.59 -2.32
N ALA A 23 -0.60 -6.78 -2.74
CA ALA A 23 -1.87 -7.03 -3.42
C ALA A 23 -2.46 -8.36 -2.97
N GLY A 24 -3.73 -8.58 -3.29
CA GLY A 24 -4.42 -9.77 -2.84
C GLY A 24 -4.74 -9.74 -1.34
N THR A 25 -6.00 -10.04 -1.03
CA THR A 25 -6.46 -10.06 0.36
C THR A 25 -7.38 -11.25 0.58
N ARG A 26 -7.18 -11.95 1.68
CA ARG A 26 -8.18 -12.88 2.24
C ARG A 26 -8.37 -12.61 3.73
N PRO A 27 -9.57 -12.86 4.29
CA PRO A 27 -9.76 -12.83 5.74
C PRO A 27 -8.92 -13.93 6.40
N ARG A 28 -8.65 -13.79 7.70
CA ARG A 28 -8.06 -14.91 8.47
C ARG A 28 -9.06 -16.06 8.60
N GLY A 29 -8.53 -17.28 8.61
CA GLY A 29 -9.33 -18.48 8.85
C GLY A 29 -9.82 -18.56 10.30
N LEU A 30 -10.95 -19.23 10.52
CA LEU A 30 -11.49 -19.50 11.86
C LEU A 30 -10.60 -20.49 12.65
N ASP A 31 -9.79 -21.27 11.94
CA ASP A 31 -8.81 -22.20 12.48
C ASP A 31 -7.59 -22.29 11.54
N ALA A 32 -6.55 -23.01 11.97
CA ALA A 32 -5.30 -23.14 11.21
C ALA A 32 -5.46 -23.85 9.85
N ALA A 33 -6.41 -24.79 9.75
CA ALA A 33 -6.65 -25.50 8.50
C ALA A 33 -7.30 -24.57 7.47
N LYS A 34 -8.33 -23.81 7.88
CA LYS A 34 -8.98 -22.83 7.02
C LYS A 34 -8.06 -21.67 6.67
N ASP A 35 -7.20 -21.24 7.58
CA ASP A 35 -6.22 -20.18 7.33
C ASP A 35 -5.18 -20.60 6.28
N LEU A 36 -4.77 -21.87 6.29
CA LEU A 36 -3.91 -22.44 5.26
C LEU A 36 -4.62 -22.56 3.91
N GLU A 37 -5.88 -23.01 3.92
CA GLU A 37 -6.71 -23.12 2.72
C GLU A 37 -6.86 -21.75 2.03
N LEU A 38 -7.20 -20.69 2.79
CA LEU A 38 -7.35 -19.33 2.27
C LEU A 38 -6.03 -18.77 1.73
N ALA A 39 -4.90 -19.09 2.36
CA ALA A 39 -3.57 -18.72 1.87
C ALA A 39 -3.25 -19.39 0.53
N GLN A 40 -3.52 -20.69 0.41
CA GLN A 40 -3.33 -21.45 -0.82
C GLN A 40 -4.27 -20.99 -1.93
N GLU A 41 -5.53 -20.68 -1.59
CA GLU A 41 -6.50 -20.11 -2.52
C GLU A 41 -5.98 -18.77 -3.07
N LEU A 42 -5.49 -17.88 -2.20
CA LEU A 42 -4.95 -16.58 -2.61
C LEU A 42 -3.73 -16.73 -3.54
N GLN A 43 -2.80 -17.65 -3.23
CA GLN A 43 -1.63 -17.92 -4.08
C GLN A 43 -1.99 -18.62 -5.40
N ALA A 44 -3.14 -19.29 -5.47
CA ALA A 44 -3.61 -19.97 -6.68
C ALA A 44 -4.56 -19.12 -7.52
N ASP A 45 -5.03 -17.97 -7.02
CA ASP A 45 -5.95 -17.08 -7.71
C ASP A 45 -5.23 -16.36 -8.87
N PRO A 46 -5.54 -16.68 -10.14
CA PRO A 46 -4.83 -16.11 -11.28
C PRO A 46 -5.01 -14.59 -11.40
N LYS A 47 -6.14 -14.04 -10.92
CA LYS A 47 -6.38 -12.60 -10.94
C LYS A 47 -5.43 -11.90 -9.97
N GLU A 48 -5.40 -12.36 -8.72
CA GLU A 48 -4.59 -11.77 -7.64
C GLU A 48 -3.10 -11.89 -7.95
N CYS A 49 -2.66 -13.06 -8.47
CA CYS A 49 -1.28 -13.26 -8.88
C CYS A 49 -0.87 -12.35 -10.04
N ALA A 50 -1.75 -12.13 -11.03
CA ALA A 50 -1.46 -11.23 -12.15
C ALA A 50 -1.37 -9.76 -11.70
N GLU A 51 -2.28 -9.32 -10.83
CA GLU A 51 -2.24 -7.98 -10.26
C GLU A 51 -0.97 -7.77 -9.41
N HIS A 52 -0.62 -8.74 -8.58
CA HIS A 52 0.58 -8.67 -7.76
C HIS A 52 1.87 -8.67 -8.58
N LEU A 53 1.94 -9.50 -9.64
CA LEU A 53 3.09 -9.51 -10.55
C LEU A 53 3.30 -8.15 -11.21
N MET A 54 2.23 -7.52 -11.67
CA MET A 54 2.27 -6.19 -12.27
C MET A 54 2.86 -5.15 -11.30
N LEU A 55 2.46 -5.20 -10.02
CA LEU A 55 2.95 -4.30 -8.98
C LEU A 55 4.41 -4.59 -8.60
N LEU A 56 4.78 -5.87 -8.56
CA LEU A 56 6.16 -6.30 -8.38
C LEU A 56 7.06 -5.73 -9.49
N ASP A 57 6.65 -5.86 -10.75
CA ASP A 57 7.42 -5.34 -11.89
C ASP A 57 7.50 -3.81 -11.88
N LEU A 58 6.44 -3.12 -11.45
CA LEU A 58 6.49 -1.66 -11.26
C LEU A 58 7.48 -1.29 -10.14
N GLY A 59 7.48 -2.03 -9.04
CA GLY A 59 8.44 -1.87 -7.95
C GLY A 59 9.89 -2.07 -8.42
N ARG A 60 10.15 -3.08 -9.25
CA ARG A 60 11.45 -3.28 -9.90
C ARG A 60 11.86 -2.11 -10.77
N ASN A 61 10.92 -1.54 -11.53
CA ASN A 61 11.20 -0.36 -12.33
C ASN A 61 11.52 0.86 -11.46
N ASP A 62 10.74 1.09 -10.40
CA ASP A 62 10.91 2.22 -9.49
C ASP A 62 12.24 2.15 -8.74
N VAL A 63 12.61 0.99 -8.18
CA VAL A 63 13.93 0.76 -7.55
C VAL A 63 15.05 0.94 -8.59
N GLY A 64 14.88 0.36 -9.79
CA GLY A 64 15.88 0.43 -10.85
C GLY A 64 16.22 1.83 -11.35
N ARG A 65 15.35 2.83 -11.15
CA ARG A 65 15.66 4.23 -11.52
C ARG A 65 16.74 4.88 -10.65
N VAL A 66 16.92 4.39 -9.42
CA VAL A 66 17.82 5.01 -8.44
C VAL A 66 18.94 4.08 -7.96
N SER A 67 18.92 2.83 -8.38
CA SER A 67 19.87 1.81 -7.95
C SER A 67 21.02 1.56 -8.92
N ASP A 68 22.13 1.04 -8.41
CA ASP A 68 23.27 0.58 -9.19
C ASP A 68 22.85 -0.49 -10.21
N ILE A 69 23.43 -0.45 -11.40
CA ILE A 69 23.16 -1.43 -12.45
C ILE A 69 23.50 -2.83 -11.93
N GLY A 70 22.51 -3.74 -12.01
CA GLY A 70 22.64 -5.12 -11.56
C GLY A 70 22.43 -5.35 -10.05
N SER A 71 22.17 -4.30 -9.26
CA SER A 71 21.88 -4.44 -7.83
C SER A 71 20.42 -4.74 -7.50
N VAL A 72 19.49 -4.48 -8.43
CA VAL A 72 18.05 -4.70 -8.20
C VAL A 72 17.72 -6.18 -8.14
N GLN A 73 17.10 -6.60 -7.04
CA GLN A 73 16.71 -7.98 -6.79
C GLN A 73 15.30 -8.06 -6.22
N VAL A 74 14.61 -9.16 -6.56
CA VAL A 74 13.39 -9.56 -5.85
C VAL A 74 13.84 -10.43 -4.69
N GLU A 75 13.71 -9.89 -3.47
CA GLU A 75 14.23 -10.49 -2.24
C GLU A 75 13.21 -11.46 -1.62
N GLU A 76 11.93 -11.13 -1.73
CA GLU A 76 10.79 -11.99 -1.39
C GLU A 76 9.76 -11.91 -2.51
N GLU A 77 9.13 -13.04 -2.83
CA GLU A 77 8.22 -13.14 -3.97
C GLU A 77 6.98 -13.98 -3.60
N PHE A 78 5.78 -13.42 -3.81
CA PHE A 78 4.48 -14.09 -3.60
C PHE A 78 4.30 -14.69 -2.19
N VAL A 79 4.90 -14.09 -1.16
CA VAL A 79 4.81 -14.58 0.22
C VAL A 79 3.49 -14.19 0.87
N ILE A 80 2.90 -15.08 1.69
CA ILE A 80 1.69 -14.77 2.45
C ILE A 80 2.06 -14.20 3.81
N GLU A 81 1.73 -12.94 4.01
CA GLU A 81 1.90 -12.23 5.29
C GLU A 81 0.56 -12.17 6.03
N ARG A 82 0.56 -12.55 7.31
CA ARG A 82 -0.65 -12.68 8.13
C ARG A 82 -0.75 -11.53 9.12
N TYR A 83 -1.85 -10.81 9.07
CA TYR A 83 -2.23 -9.76 10.01
C TYR A 83 -3.35 -10.27 10.94
N SER A 84 -3.81 -9.41 11.84
CA SER A 84 -4.82 -9.77 12.85
C SER A 84 -6.14 -10.25 12.23
N HIS A 85 -6.59 -9.63 11.13
CA HIS A 85 -7.90 -9.89 10.53
C HIS A 85 -7.84 -10.32 9.06
N VAL A 86 -6.71 -10.08 8.40
CA VAL A 86 -6.50 -10.38 6.98
C VAL A 86 -5.14 -11.01 6.76
N MET A 87 -4.95 -11.60 5.59
CA MET A 87 -3.64 -11.94 5.04
C MET A 87 -3.48 -11.29 3.67
N HIS A 88 -2.24 -11.02 3.31
CA HIS A 88 -1.89 -10.38 2.06
C HIS A 88 -0.80 -11.17 1.33
N MET A 89 -0.81 -11.07 0.00
CA MET A 89 0.31 -11.49 -0.82
C MET A 89 1.29 -10.32 -0.92
N VAL A 90 2.56 -10.59 -0.63
CA VAL A 90 3.60 -9.59 -0.49
C VAL A 90 4.82 -10.01 -1.29
N SER A 91 5.46 -9.04 -1.92
CA SER A 91 6.81 -9.22 -2.47
C SER A 91 7.68 -8.07 -1.99
N GLN A 92 8.99 -8.28 -1.99
CA GLN A 92 9.97 -7.27 -1.63
C GLN A 92 10.99 -7.11 -2.75
N VAL A 93 11.21 -5.87 -3.15
CA VAL A 93 12.23 -5.49 -4.14
C VAL A 93 13.25 -4.62 -3.44
N GLY A 94 14.51 -5.00 -3.58
CA GLY A 94 15.65 -4.30 -3.01
C GLY A 94 16.65 -3.86 -4.08
N GLY A 95 17.45 -2.86 -3.77
CA GLY A 95 18.57 -2.42 -4.60
C GLY A 95 19.54 -1.53 -3.83
N THR A 96 20.76 -1.38 -4.32
CA THR A 96 21.75 -0.47 -3.73
C THR A 96 21.62 0.88 -4.41
N LEU A 97 21.41 1.97 -3.66
CA LEU A 97 21.36 3.32 -4.21
C LEU A 97 22.64 3.64 -4.97
N ALA A 98 22.49 4.06 -6.23
CA ALA A 98 23.61 4.46 -7.07
C ALA A 98 24.32 5.70 -6.53
N GLU A 99 25.59 5.86 -6.90
CA GLU A 99 26.36 7.05 -6.58
C GLU A 99 25.63 8.31 -7.07
N GLY A 100 25.53 9.33 -6.19
CA GLY A 100 24.80 10.57 -6.47
C GLY A 100 23.31 10.55 -6.11
N ASN A 101 22.70 9.38 -5.90
CA ASN A 101 21.33 9.29 -5.40
C ASN A 101 21.28 9.21 -3.86
N ASP A 102 20.23 9.81 -3.29
CA ASP A 102 19.93 9.77 -1.86
C ASP A 102 18.51 9.21 -1.57
N ALA A 103 18.09 9.30 -0.31
CA ALA A 103 16.78 8.81 0.12
C ALA A 103 15.60 9.61 -0.43
N ILE A 104 15.78 10.89 -0.75
CA ILE A 104 14.76 11.71 -1.40
C ILE A 104 14.59 11.28 -2.85
N ASP A 105 15.69 11.00 -3.56
CA ASP A 105 15.61 10.43 -4.91
C ASP A 105 14.86 9.09 -4.90
N ALA A 106 15.15 8.23 -3.91
CA ALA A 106 14.43 6.98 -3.71
C ALA A 106 12.93 7.20 -3.47
N LEU A 107 12.57 8.17 -2.63
CA LEU A 107 11.17 8.53 -2.35
C LEU A 107 10.45 8.98 -3.63
N LEU A 108 11.06 9.89 -4.40
CA LEU A 108 10.52 10.39 -5.65
C LEU A 108 10.39 9.29 -6.70
N ALA A 109 11.30 8.31 -6.71
CA ALA A 109 11.19 7.14 -7.56
C ALA A 109 10.04 6.21 -7.10
N GLY A 110 9.77 6.02 -5.82
CA GLY A 110 8.63 5.22 -5.38
C GLY A 110 7.27 5.88 -5.61
N LEU A 111 7.22 7.22 -5.70
CA LEU A 111 5.97 7.98 -5.71
C LEU A 111 5.34 8.17 -7.10
N PRO A 112 3.99 8.18 -7.18
CA PRO A 112 3.08 7.48 -6.26
C PRO A 112 3.24 5.96 -6.43
N ALA A 113 2.92 5.20 -5.37
CA ALA A 113 3.03 3.75 -5.44
C ALA A 113 2.03 3.15 -6.44
N GLY A 114 2.42 2.04 -7.07
CA GLY A 114 1.59 1.31 -8.03
C GLY A 114 0.24 0.88 -7.48
N THR A 115 0.19 0.46 -6.22
CA THR A 115 -1.00 -0.04 -5.51
C THR A 115 -2.11 0.99 -5.38
N VAL A 116 -1.77 2.28 -5.50
CA VAL A 116 -2.71 3.40 -5.36
C VAL A 116 -2.85 4.24 -6.64
N SER A 117 -2.04 3.94 -7.67
CA SER A 117 -2.12 4.57 -8.99
C SER A 117 -2.66 3.61 -10.05
N GLY A 118 -2.03 2.45 -10.23
CA GLY A 118 -2.21 1.51 -11.35
C GLY A 118 -1.01 1.47 -12.30
N ALA A 119 -1.12 0.67 -13.36
CA ALA A 119 -0.11 0.53 -14.41
C ALA A 119 -0.74 0.53 -15.82
N PRO A 120 -0.13 1.20 -16.83
CA PRO A 120 1.05 2.07 -16.73
C PRO A 120 0.81 3.31 -15.85
N LYS A 121 1.77 3.63 -14.96
CA LYS A 121 1.59 4.60 -13.85
C LYS A 121 1.07 5.96 -14.30
N LEU A 122 1.70 6.57 -15.30
CA LEU A 122 1.31 7.90 -15.79
C LEU A 122 -0.12 7.92 -16.35
N ARG A 123 -0.47 6.93 -17.18
CA ARG A 123 -1.82 6.88 -17.77
C ARG A 123 -2.90 6.63 -16.71
N ALA A 124 -2.60 5.78 -15.73
CA ALA A 124 -3.52 5.52 -14.64
C ALA A 124 -3.79 6.79 -13.80
N LEU A 125 -2.76 7.61 -13.55
CA LEU A 125 -2.91 8.90 -12.85
C LEU A 125 -3.72 9.93 -13.64
N GLU A 126 -3.59 9.97 -14.97
CA GLU A 126 -4.43 10.82 -15.82
C GLU A 126 -5.91 10.43 -15.70
N ILE A 127 -6.22 9.14 -15.78
CA ILE A 127 -7.60 8.63 -15.63
C ILE A 127 -8.15 8.95 -14.23
N ILE A 128 -7.34 8.76 -13.18
CA ILE A 128 -7.72 9.13 -11.82
C ILE A 128 -8.05 10.62 -11.73
N ALA A 129 -7.23 11.48 -12.32
CA ALA A 129 -7.45 12.93 -12.31
C ALA A 129 -8.67 13.36 -13.12
N GLU A 130 -9.02 12.62 -14.18
CA GLU A 130 -10.23 12.83 -14.98
C GLU A 130 -11.51 12.41 -14.22
N LEU A 131 -11.43 11.36 -13.38
CA LEU A 131 -12.59 10.75 -12.73
C LEU A 131 -12.85 11.23 -11.30
N GLU A 132 -11.81 11.54 -10.52
CA GLU A 132 -11.98 11.95 -9.13
C GLU A 132 -12.45 13.41 -9.02
N PRO A 133 -13.39 13.72 -8.11
CA PRO A 133 -14.01 15.05 -8.01
C PRO A 133 -13.08 16.13 -7.45
N GLY A 134 -11.87 15.77 -7.00
CA GLY A 134 -10.94 16.68 -6.36
C GLY A 134 -9.57 16.07 -6.14
N ARG A 135 -8.67 16.84 -5.53
CA ARG A 135 -7.33 16.37 -5.19
C ARG A 135 -7.38 15.38 -4.02
N ARG A 136 -6.54 14.35 -4.06
CA ARG A 136 -6.40 13.32 -3.00
C ARG A 136 -5.85 13.86 -1.67
N GLY A 137 -5.26 15.05 -1.65
CA GLY A 137 -4.63 15.58 -0.44
C GLY A 137 -3.51 14.65 0.04
N ILE A 138 -3.61 14.17 1.29
CA ILE A 138 -2.62 13.21 1.83
C ILE A 138 -2.88 11.77 1.37
N TYR A 139 -4.08 11.41 0.92
CA TYR A 139 -4.42 10.04 0.53
C TYR A 139 -3.53 9.58 -0.63
N ALA A 140 -3.06 8.34 -0.56
CA ALA A 140 -2.11 7.76 -1.52
C ALA A 140 -0.72 8.46 -1.58
N GLY A 141 -0.46 9.40 -0.67
CA GLY A 141 0.87 9.99 -0.45
C GLY A 141 1.77 9.13 0.44
N GLY A 142 2.88 9.70 0.88
CA GLY A 142 3.82 9.06 1.81
C GLY A 142 3.91 9.81 3.13
N ILE A 143 4.03 9.08 4.24
CA ILE A 143 4.37 9.62 5.55
C ILE A 143 5.49 8.80 6.18
N GLY A 144 6.42 9.46 6.87
CA GLY A 144 7.53 8.78 7.48
C GLY A 144 8.54 9.73 8.09
N TYR A 145 9.79 9.27 8.20
CA TYR A 145 10.91 10.07 8.67
C TYR A 145 12.10 9.95 7.74
N LEU A 146 12.93 11.01 7.73
CA LEU A 146 14.27 11.02 7.15
C LEU A 146 15.26 11.29 8.28
N GLY A 147 16.16 10.35 8.51
CA GLY A 147 17.22 10.45 9.50
C GLY A 147 18.44 11.19 8.96
N LEU A 148 19.21 11.80 9.87
CA LEU A 148 20.46 12.50 9.53
C LEU A 148 21.55 11.59 8.96
N SER A 149 21.43 10.28 9.16
CA SER A 149 22.32 9.27 8.55
C SER A 149 22.00 8.98 7.08
N GLY A 150 20.95 9.58 6.52
CA GLY A 150 20.44 9.26 5.19
C GLY A 150 19.46 8.08 5.17
N ASN A 151 19.18 7.46 6.32
CA ASN A 151 18.15 6.42 6.42
C ASN A 151 16.75 7.04 6.38
N MET A 152 15.82 6.35 5.75
CA MET A 152 14.44 6.81 5.58
C MET A 152 13.49 5.63 5.72
N ASP A 153 12.34 5.87 6.34
CA ASP A 153 11.26 4.89 6.36
C ASP A 153 9.94 5.62 6.16
N THR A 154 9.23 5.26 5.10
CA THR A 154 7.94 5.86 4.75
C THR A 154 6.91 4.76 4.49
N CYS A 155 5.67 5.03 4.87
CA CYS A 155 4.51 4.20 4.55
C CYS A 155 3.53 4.99 3.68
N LEU A 156 2.72 4.25 2.91
CA LEU A 156 1.64 4.84 2.14
C LEU A 156 0.56 5.39 3.07
N VAL A 157 0.00 6.54 2.73
CA VAL A 157 -1.14 7.10 3.46
C VAL A 157 -2.42 6.42 3.00
N LEU A 158 -2.59 5.20 3.51
CA LEU A 158 -3.80 4.38 3.41
C LEU A 158 -4.34 4.15 4.82
N ARG A 159 -5.62 3.76 4.93
CA ARG A 159 -6.27 3.50 6.23
C ARG A 159 -5.99 4.64 7.23
N THR A 160 -6.16 5.86 6.75
CA THR A 160 -5.90 7.10 7.49
C THR A 160 -7.14 7.98 7.45
N ALA A 161 -7.44 8.59 8.59
CA ALA A 161 -8.48 9.60 8.75
C ALA A 161 -7.85 10.98 8.96
N VAL A 162 -8.42 12.01 8.32
CA VAL A 162 -8.13 13.42 8.61
C VAL A 162 -9.27 13.94 9.46
N VAL A 163 -8.97 14.44 10.66
CA VAL A 163 -9.95 15.04 11.55
C VAL A 163 -9.67 16.54 11.61
N GLU A 164 -10.63 17.33 11.17
CA GLU A 164 -10.55 18.79 11.12
C GLU A 164 -11.94 19.35 11.42
N ASP A 165 -12.01 20.38 12.28
CA ASP A 165 -13.27 21.05 12.66
C ASP A 165 -14.40 20.10 13.11
N GLY A 166 -14.04 19.02 13.82
CA GLY A 166 -14.99 18.01 14.30
C GLY A 166 -15.52 17.06 13.21
N ILE A 167 -14.99 17.15 11.98
CA ILE A 167 -15.35 16.27 10.86
C ILE A 167 -14.21 15.30 10.61
N MET A 168 -14.55 14.02 10.53
CA MET A 168 -13.62 12.95 10.17
C MET A 168 -13.77 12.59 8.69
N HIS A 169 -12.74 12.85 7.91
CA HIS A 169 -12.64 12.49 6.50
C HIS A 169 -11.87 11.19 6.32
N VAL A 170 -12.45 10.24 5.60
CA VAL A 170 -11.83 8.95 5.24
C VAL A 170 -11.93 8.76 3.74
N GLN A 171 -10.79 8.50 3.10
CA GLN A 171 -10.71 8.15 1.68
C GLN A 171 -10.22 6.71 1.54
N ALA A 172 -10.88 5.96 0.66
CA ALA A 172 -10.54 4.58 0.33
C ALA A 172 -10.77 4.32 -1.16
N GLY A 173 -10.00 3.40 -1.73
CA GLY A 173 -10.09 2.99 -3.13
C GLY A 173 -9.91 1.49 -3.30
N ALA A 174 -10.19 1.02 -4.50
CA ALA A 174 -10.03 -0.36 -4.94
C ALA A 174 -9.26 -0.40 -6.27
N GLY A 175 -8.50 -1.47 -6.48
CA GLY A 175 -7.83 -1.72 -7.76
C GLY A 175 -8.86 -2.16 -8.79
N VAL A 176 -8.84 -1.55 -9.98
CA VAL A 176 -9.75 -1.91 -11.07
C VAL A 176 -8.96 -2.59 -12.17
N VAL A 177 -9.28 -3.85 -12.44
CA VAL A 177 -8.73 -4.64 -13.54
C VAL A 177 -9.83 -4.98 -14.55
N TYR A 178 -9.45 -5.60 -15.67
CA TYR A 178 -10.38 -5.90 -16.77
C TYR A 178 -11.62 -6.69 -16.32
N ASP A 179 -11.46 -7.68 -15.44
CA ASP A 179 -12.55 -8.53 -14.92
C ASP A 179 -13.15 -8.03 -13.59
N SER A 180 -12.88 -6.78 -13.20
CA SER A 180 -13.47 -6.20 -11.98
C SER A 180 -14.99 -6.09 -12.09
N VAL A 181 -15.67 -6.34 -10.96
CA VAL A 181 -17.13 -6.25 -10.86
C VAL A 181 -17.48 -4.97 -10.10
N PRO A 182 -18.13 -3.96 -10.72
CA PRO A 182 -18.29 -2.63 -10.13
C PRO A 182 -18.86 -2.61 -8.71
N HIS A 183 -19.87 -3.44 -8.45
CA HIS A 183 -20.46 -3.57 -7.11
C HIS A 183 -19.46 -4.08 -6.07
N LYS A 184 -18.64 -5.07 -6.42
CA LYS A 184 -17.65 -5.64 -5.50
C LYS A 184 -16.55 -4.64 -5.17
N GLU A 185 -16.08 -3.88 -6.17
CA GLU A 185 -15.07 -2.85 -5.96
C GLU A 185 -15.60 -1.72 -5.05
N TYR A 186 -16.85 -1.30 -5.25
CA TYR A 186 -17.53 -0.37 -4.36
C TYR A 186 -17.61 -0.91 -2.92
N GLU A 187 -18.08 -2.15 -2.74
CA GLU A 187 -18.15 -2.79 -1.42
C GLU A 187 -16.78 -2.87 -0.75
N GLU A 188 -15.72 -3.14 -1.52
CA GLU A 188 -14.36 -3.13 -1.01
C GLU A 188 -13.96 -1.75 -0.47
N THR A 189 -14.24 -0.66 -1.20
CA THR A 189 -13.96 0.69 -0.70
C THR A 189 -14.70 1.01 0.59
N VAL A 190 -15.98 0.61 0.70
CA VAL A 190 -16.80 0.80 1.90
C VAL A 190 -16.24 0.01 3.07
N ASN A 191 -15.89 -1.27 2.85
CA ASN A 191 -15.28 -2.12 3.87
C ASN A 191 -13.91 -1.56 4.31
N LYS A 192 -13.14 -0.99 3.37
CA LYS A 192 -11.85 -0.36 3.66
C LYS A 192 -12.01 0.86 4.58
N ALA A 193 -13.00 1.70 4.31
CA ALA A 193 -13.30 2.90 5.10
C ALA A 193 -13.95 2.57 6.45
N ARG A 194 -14.84 1.57 6.51
CA ARG A 194 -15.60 1.19 7.73
C ARG A 194 -14.70 0.92 8.93
N ALA A 195 -13.53 0.34 8.72
CA ALA A 195 -12.59 0.04 9.80
C ALA A 195 -12.18 1.30 10.61
N LEU A 196 -12.04 2.45 9.95
CA LEU A 196 -11.68 3.70 10.62
C LEU A 196 -12.86 4.29 11.39
N PHE A 197 -14.06 4.28 10.80
CA PHE A 197 -15.27 4.73 11.49
C PHE A 197 -15.56 3.89 12.73
N HIS A 198 -15.41 2.56 12.63
CA HIS A 198 -15.54 1.68 13.78
C HIS A 198 -14.50 1.99 14.86
N ALA A 199 -13.25 2.27 14.48
CA ALA A 199 -12.23 2.68 15.45
C ALA A 199 -12.59 4.00 16.16
N ALA A 200 -13.20 4.95 15.45
CA ALA A 200 -13.69 6.19 16.03
C ALA A 200 -14.88 5.95 16.99
N GLU A 201 -15.86 5.13 16.63
CA GLU A 201 -16.98 4.74 17.50
C GLU A 201 -16.48 4.12 18.81
N VAL A 202 -15.55 3.16 18.72
CA VAL A 202 -14.95 2.53 19.91
C VAL A 202 -14.18 3.53 20.77
N ALA A 203 -13.51 4.51 20.16
CA ALA A 203 -12.83 5.57 20.89
C ALA A 203 -13.82 6.50 21.61
N GLU A 204 -14.90 6.90 20.95
CA GLU A 204 -15.97 7.70 21.56
C GLU A 204 -16.65 6.97 22.72
N GLU A 205 -16.99 5.69 22.59
CA GLU A 205 -17.57 4.90 23.68
C GLU A 205 -16.65 4.81 24.91
N ARG A 206 -15.33 4.74 24.69
CA ARG A 206 -14.34 4.59 25.78
C ARG A 206 -13.93 5.91 26.41
N PHE A 207 -13.89 7.00 25.64
CA PHE A 207 -13.27 8.25 26.03
C PHE A 207 -14.19 9.48 25.94
N GLY A 208 -15.30 9.41 25.21
CA GLY A 208 -16.21 10.54 24.93
C GLY A 208 -16.95 11.10 26.15
N GLY A 209 -16.98 10.38 27.27
CA GLY A 209 -17.54 10.86 28.54
C GLY A 209 -16.54 11.62 29.44
N ARG A 210 -15.34 11.95 28.94
CA ARG A 210 -14.27 12.63 29.71
C ARG A 210 -13.98 14.07 29.26
N SER A 211 -14.84 14.67 28.44
CA SER A 211 -14.74 16.08 28.02
C SER A 211 -15.67 17.01 28.79
#